data_AF-A0A8C2Q5E9-F1
#
_entry.id   AF-A0A8C2Q5E9-F1
#
_cell.length_a   1.000
_cell.length_b   1.000
_cell.length_c   1.000
_cell.angle_alpha   90.00
_cell.angle_beta   90.00
_cell.angle_gamma   90.00
#
_symmetry.space_group_name_H-M   'P 1'
#
loop_
_entity.id
_entity.type
_entity.pdbx_description
1 polymer ?
#
loop_
_entity_poly.entity_id
_entity_poly.type
_entity_poly.pdbx_seq_one_letter_code
_entity_poly.pdbx_strand_id
1 'polypeptide(L)'
;PSVRTQDTVRGQWANKIEFLLTVAGAIIGLGNVWRFPYLCYKNGGGAFFIPYVLYLLTCGIPLFVLETSLGQYTSQGGITCWRKICPLFEGMGYASQIIIVYGSITYIIIIVWAFLYLFSAFSVELPWASCNNLWNTDACTVLGKNSSSGWMSPLNASSSVMEFWRHRVLQLSSGIHHLGTVRWDLALILLLVWILIYFCIWKGVKSTGKVAVYFTATFPYVMLLILLLRGVTLPGAVNGIHYYMYPDLTRLADPQVWMDAGTQIFYSYAICLGYLSSLGSYNKYNNNCYRDSFYLCLLNSGTSFLGGFAIFSVLGHMAQEQGVDISLVAESGPGLVFIVYPQAVTLLPLPQFWAVCFFIMIILLGLDSQFVGLESIMTSVTDIFPTVLRRGFRRELLLLGICLVCYLMGLFMITEGGLYIIQLFDHYVCSGATLLFLATCQSVAIGWVYGADRFYENIEDMIGYKPWPMMKYCWLYVTPSVCIGTFIFSLVKSSPLKFNNTYMYPWWAYGLGWFLAASSLSLIPINMIYKLYMGKGTFWEPQRPSAHHYTLSSCTDREKTPDNL
;
A
#
# COMPACT_ATOMS: atom_id res chain seq x y z
N PRO A 1 21.15 -19.38 42.32
CA PRO A 1 21.03 -18.15 41.50
C PRO A 1 20.11 -18.40 40.29
N SER A 2 18.81 -18.21 40.48
CA SER A 2 17.81 -18.25 39.41
C SER A 2 18.06 -17.10 38.45
N VAL A 3 18.53 -17.40 37.24
CA VAL A 3 18.58 -16.44 36.14
C VAL A 3 17.13 -16.05 35.83
N ARG A 4 16.67 -14.92 36.42
CA ARG A 4 15.49 -14.21 35.92
C ARG A 4 15.84 -13.81 34.49
N THR A 5 15.37 -14.60 33.52
CA THR A 5 15.30 -14.15 32.14
C THR A 5 14.46 -12.88 32.14
N GLN A 6 15.10 -11.73 32.04
CA GLN A 6 14.43 -10.50 31.68
C GLN A 6 13.79 -10.77 30.32
N ASP A 7 12.49 -11.06 30.30
CA ASP A 7 11.71 -10.90 29.08
C ASP A 7 11.90 -9.45 28.68
N THR A 8 12.62 -9.25 27.57
CA THR A 8 12.91 -7.93 27.05
C THR A 8 11.58 -7.23 26.80
N VAL A 9 11.32 -6.20 27.60
CA VAL A 9 10.13 -5.36 27.50
C VAL A 9 10.04 -4.87 26.07
N ARG A 10 8.85 -4.98 25.47
CA ARG A 10 8.59 -4.57 24.09
C ARG A 10 9.09 -3.14 23.87
N GLY A 11 9.83 -2.91 22.79
CA GLY A 11 10.30 -1.56 22.45
C GLY A 11 9.12 -0.61 22.27
N GLN A 12 9.27 0.64 22.68
CA GLN A 12 8.31 1.71 22.40
C GLN A 12 8.95 2.72 21.44
N TRP A 13 8.11 3.52 20.76
CA TRP A 13 8.59 4.70 20.04
C TRP A 13 9.36 5.63 20.97
N ALA A 14 10.48 6.19 20.51
CA ALA A 14 11.23 7.13 21.34
C ALA A 14 10.46 8.45 21.45
N ASN A 15 9.91 8.91 20.33
CA ASN A 15 9.13 10.15 20.24
C ASN A 15 7.83 9.96 19.46
N LYS A 16 6.84 10.82 19.74
CA LYS A 16 5.55 10.82 19.02
C LYS A 16 5.71 11.14 17.52
N ILE A 17 6.67 11.98 17.17
CA ILE A 17 6.95 12.35 15.77
C ILE A 17 7.44 11.13 14.97
N GLU A 18 8.23 10.23 15.59
CA GLU A 18 8.69 9.01 14.93
C GLU A 18 7.51 8.11 14.53
N PHE A 19 6.52 7.96 15.42
CA PHE A 19 5.28 7.25 15.11
C PHE A 19 4.52 7.92 13.96
N LEU A 20 4.27 9.23 14.05
CA LEU A 20 3.51 9.96 13.04
C LEU A 20 4.18 9.91 11.66
N LEU A 21 5.50 10.12 11.58
CA LEU A 21 6.23 10.06 10.32
C LEU A 21 6.30 8.62 9.76
N THR A 22 6.46 7.62 10.63
CA THR A 22 6.48 6.21 10.18
C THR A 22 5.13 5.80 9.60
N VAL A 23 4.03 6.18 10.26
CA VAL A 23 2.70 5.92 9.73
C VAL A 23 2.45 6.74 8.46
N ALA A 24 2.88 8.01 8.41
CA ALA A 24 2.74 8.84 7.22
C ALA A 24 3.47 8.24 6.01
N GLY A 25 4.72 7.77 6.17
CA GLY A 25 5.46 7.09 5.11
C GLY A 25 4.87 5.73 4.70
N ALA A 26 4.16 5.06 5.61
CA ALA A 26 3.49 3.80 5.30
C ALA A 26 2.25 3.99 4.41
N ILE A 27 1.44 5.01 4.72
CA ILE A 27 0.16 5.26 4.05
C ILE A 27 0.35 6.09 2.77
N ILE A 28 1.37 6.96 2.73
CA ILE A 28 1.71 7.73 1.55
C ILE A 28 2.73 6.95 0.74
N GLY A 29 2.21 6.12 -0.16
CA GLY A 29 3.01 5.33 -1.07
C GLY A 29 2.90 5.80 -2.52
N LEU A 30 3.35 4.92 -3.42
CA LEU A 30 3.25 5.15 -4.87
C LEU A 30 1.81 5.36 -5.34
N GLY A 31 0.85 4.68 -4.69
CA GLY A 31 -0.58 4.80 -4.95
C GLY A 31 -1.10 6.25 -4.97
N ASN A 32 -0.58 7.10 -4.08
CA ASN A 32 -0.97 8.50 -3.95
C ASN A 32 -0.53 9.34 -5.16
N VAL A 33 0.62 9.00 -5.76
CA VAL A 33 1.21 9.74 -6.88
C VAL A 33 0.65 9.27 -8.22
N TRP A 34 0.46 7.96 -8.42
CA TRP A 34 0.11 7.45 -9.75
C TRP A 34 -1.32 6.93 -9.93
N ARG A 35 -1.97 6.47 -8.87
CA ARG A 35 -3.23 5.72 -8.93
C ARG A 35 -4.37 6.66 -8.63
N PHE A 36 -4.24 7.44 -7.55
CA PHE A 36 -5.25 8.44 -7.20
C PHE A 36 -5.50 9.44 -8.34
N PRO A 37 -4.48 10.08 -8.96
CA PRO A 37 -4.74 11.05 -10.01
C PRO A 37 -5.39 10.42 -11.25
N TYR A 38 -4.92 9.23 -11.63
CA TYR A 38 -5.51 8.47 -12.73
C TYR A 38 -6.98 8.11 -12.48
N LEU A 39 -7.31 7.65 -11.25
CA LEU A 39 -8.69 7.33 -10.88
C LEU A 39 -9.59 8.56 -10.88
N CYS A 40 -9.09 9.71 -10.40
CA CYS A 40 -9.84 10.97 -10.47
C CYS A 40 -10.20 11.29 -11.92
N TYR A 41 -9.20 11.27 -12.81
CA TYR A 41 -9.41 11.55 -14.23
C TYR A 41 -10.41 10.57 -14.88
N LYS A 42 -10.21 9.26 -14.70
CA LYS A 42 -11.06 8.21 -15.27
C LYS A 42 -12.53 8.32 -14.82
N ASN A 43 -12.76 8.75 -13.58
CA ASN A 43 -14.06 8.69 -12.92
C ASN A 43 -14.78 10.04 -12.83
N GLY A 44 -14.50 10.96 -13.78
CA GLY A 44 -15.22 12.24 -13.89
C GLY A 44 -14.54 13.42 -13.20
N GLY A 45 -13.21 13.37 -13.07
CA GLY A 45 -12.37 14.46 -12.58
C GLY A 45 -12.78 14.94 -11.20
N GLY A 46 -13.20 16.21 -11.11
CA GLY A 46 -13.65 16.84 -9.86
C GLY A 46 -14.84 16.15 -9.19
N ALA A 47 -15.69 15.46 -9.96
CA ALA A 47 -16.86 14.77 -9.41
C ALA A 47 -16.47 13.58 -8.52
N PHE A 48 -15.34 12.92 -8.80
CA PHE A 48 -14.83 11.76 -8.05
C PHE A 48 -14.52 12.08 -6.57
N PHE A 49 -14.28 13.35 -6.23
CA PHE A 49 -14.03 13.75 -4.85
C PHE A 49 -15.25 13.56 -3.95
N ILE A 50 -16.47 13.62 -4.48
CA ILE A 50 -17.70 13.42 -3.70
C ILE A 50 -17.73 12.00 -3.10
N PRO A 51 -17.69 10.91 -3.90
CA PRO A 51 -17.65 9.57 -3.34
C PRO A 51 -16.37 9.34 -2.53
N TYR A 52 -15.21 9.88 -2.95
CA TYR A 52 -13.97 9.74 -2.19
C TYR A 52 -14.06 10.32 -0.78
N VAL A 53 -14.56 11.56 -0.61
CA VAL A 53 -14.73 12.18 0.72
C VAL A 53 -15.80 11.45 1.55
N LEU A 54 -16.84 10.92 0.91
CA LEU A 54 -17.86 10.13 1.61
C LEU A 54 -17.26 8.84 2.18
N TYR A 55 -16.53 8.05 1.37
CA TYR A 55 -15.85 6.85 1.87
C TYR A 55 -14.76 7.18 2.90
N LEU A 56 -14.11 8.33 2.77
CA LEU A 56 -13.11 8.81 3.73
C LEU A 56 -13.72 8.96 5.12
N LEU A 57 -14.83 9.71 5.21
CA LEU A 57 -15.48 10.01 6.49
C LEU A 57 -16.22 8.80 7.07
N THR A 58 -16.80 7.94 6.21
CA THR A 58 -17.68 6.85 6.65
C THR A 58 -16.99 5.50 6.86
N CYS A 59 -15.86 5.25 6.17
CA CYS A 59 -15.16 3.96 6.20
C CYS A 59 -13.67 4.13 6.53
N GLY A 60 -12.98 5.04 5.83
CA GLY A 60 -11.54 5.26 5.97
C GLY A 60 -11.12 5.65 7.38
N ILE A 61 -11.55 6.84 7.84
CA ILE A 61 -11.19 7.35 9.19
C ILE A 61 -11.67 6.40 10.29
N PRO A 62 -12.92 5.89 10.28
CA PRO A 62 -13.37 4.96 11.32
C PRO A 62 -12.50 3.71 11.41
N LEU A 63 -12.19 3.05 10.28
CA LEU A 63 -11.38 1.83 10.33
C LEU A 63 -9.91 2.11 10.69
N PHE A 64 -9.38 3.26 10.28
CA PHE A 64 -8.05 3.70 10.68
C PHE A 64 -7.93 3.88 12.20
N VAL A 65 -8.91 4.56 12.80
CA VAL A 65 -9.01 4.74 14.26
C VAL A 65 -9.16 3.37 14.94
N LEU A 66 -9.94 2.47 14.36
CA LEU A 66 -10.16 1.14 14.92
C LEU A 66 -8.86 0.33 14.95
N GLU A 67 -8.05 0.30 13.89
CA GLU A 67 -6.81 -0.49 13.88
C GLU A 67 -5.72 0.09 14.77
N THR A 68 -5.54 1.40 14.71
CA THR A 68 -4.53 2.08 15.54
C THR A 68 -4.86 1.94 17.02
N SER A 69 -6.13 2.10 17.40
CA SER A 69 -6.56 1.94 18.79
C SER A 69 -6.55 0.47 19.24
N LEU A 70 -6.93 -0.48 18.37
CA LEU A 70 -6.81 -1.92 18.64
C LEU A 70 -5.35 -2.34 18.93
N GLY A 71 -4.42 -1.87 18.09
CA GLY A 71 -2.99 -2.10 18.30
C GLY A 71 -2.49 -1.51 19.61
N GLN A 72 -2.80 -0.23 19.85
CA GLN A 72 -2.37 0.49 21.05
C GLN A 72 -2.93 -0.11 22.35
N TYR A 73 -4.21 -0.47 22.36
CA TYR A 73 -4.89 -1.08 23.50
C TYR A 73 -4.30 -2.46 23.85
N THR A 74 -4.13 -3.32 22.85
CA THR A 74 -3.66 -4.69 23.09
C THR A 74 -2.15 -4.79 23.30
N SER A 75 -1.39 -3.78 22.84
CA SER A 75 0.07 -3.76 22.79
C SER A 75 0.65 -5.04 22.16
N GLN A 76 -0.04 -5.57 21.16
CA GLN A 76 0.24 -6.83 20.47
C GLN A 76 0.15 -6.69 18.95
N GLY A 77 0.92 -7.51 18.23
CA GLY A 77 0.92 -7.55 16.76
C GLY A 77 -0.40 -8.00 16.16
N GLY A 78 -0.48 -7.96 14.82
CA GLY A 78 -1.72 -8.11 14.06
C GLY A 78 -2.43 -9.46 14.21
N ILE A 79 -1.73 -10.53 14.62
CA ILE A 79 -2.35 -11.85 14.91
C ILE A 79 -2.81 -11.94 16.36
N THR A 80 -1.92 -11.57 17.28
CA THR A 80 -2.15 -11.76 18.72
C THR A 80 -3.16 -10.76 19.28
N CYS A 81 -3.34 -9.59 18.66
CA CYS A 81 -4.41 -8.66 19.00
C CYS A 81 -5.80 -9.29 18.83
N TRP A 82 -6.06 -9.98 17.70
CA TRP A 82 -7.31 -10.69 17.47
C TRP A 82 -7.50 -11.85 18.45
N ARG A 83 -6.42 -12.56 18.79
CA ARG A 83 -6.46 -13.63 19.80
C ARG A 83 -6.93 -13.14 21.18
N LYS A 84 -6.63 -11.90 21.56
CA LYS A 84 -7.07 -11.30 22.83
C LYS A 84 -8.50 -10.76 22.77
N ILE A 85 -8.88 -10.12 21.66
CA ILE A 85 -10.16 -9.42 21.52
C ILE A 85 -11.27 -10.40 21.15
N CYS A 86 -11.08 -11.14 20.05
CA CYS A 86 -12.03 -12.11 19.51
C CYS A 86 -11.28 -13.35 18.99
N PRO A 87 -11.03 -14.36 19.85
CA PRO A 87 -10.28 -15.57 19.47
C PRO A 87 -10.84 -16.29 18.24
N LEU A 88 -12.16 -16.21 18.02
CA LEU A 88 -12.84 -16.80 16.86
C LEU A 88 -12.39 -16.20 15.53
N PHE A 89 -12.01 -14.92 15.54
CA PHE A 89 -11.56 -14.17 14.37
C PHE A 89 -10.02 -14.05 14.30
N GLU A 90 -9.27 -14.87 15.06
CA GLU A 90 -7.80 -14.93 14.99
C GLU A 90 -7.31 -15.20 13.55
N GLY A 91 -8.11 -15.89 12.73
CA GLY A 91 -7.84 -16.14 11.31
C GLY A 91 -7.67 -14.88 10.46
N MET A 92 -8.29 -13.75 10.85
CA MET A 92 -8.13 -12.46 10.15
C MET A 92 -6.69 -11.96 10.22
N GLY A 93 -6.03 -12.12 11.37
CA GLY A 93 -4.63 -11.75 11.51
C GLY A 93 -3.71 -12.57 10.59
N TYR A 94 -3.94 -13.89 10.49
CA TYR A 94 -3.16 -14.74 9.58
C TYR A 94 -3.42 -14.40 8.11
N ALA A 95 -4.69 -14.18 7.74
CA ALA A 95 -5.07 -13.74 6.40
C ALA A 95 -4.36 -12.44 6.02
N SER A 96 -4.38 -11.44 6.92
CA SER A 96 -3.73 -10.16 6.69
C SER A 96 -2.21 -10.31 6.51
N GLN A 97 -1.53 -11.14 7.33
CA GLN A 97 -0.09 -11.37 7.17
C GLN A 97 0.27 -12.04 5.83
N ILE A 98 -0.53 -12.98 5.34
CA ILE A 98 -0.29 -13.58 4.01
C ILE A 98 -0.45 -12.54 2.91
N ILE A 99 -1.47 -11.68 2.99
CA ILE A 99 -1.66 -10.59 2.02
C ILE A 99 -0.45 -9.64 2.05
N ILE A 100 0.10 -9.32 3.23
CA ILE A 100 1.31 -8.52 3.34
C ILE A 100 2.50 -9.21 2.67
N VAL A 101 2.70 -10.51 2.87
CA VAL A 101 3.79 -11.25 2.21
C VAL A 101 3.69 -11.14 0.68
N TYR A 102 2.49 -11.37 0.13
CA TYR A 102 2.24 -11.22 -1.30
C TYR A 102 2.44 -9.77 -1.79
N GLY A 103 1.98 -8.79 -1.01
CA GLY A 103 2.20 -7.37 -1.27
C GLY A 103 3.67 -6.99 -1.25
N SER A 104 4.45 -7.47 -0.27
CA SER A 104 5.88 -7.20 -0.17
C SER A 104 6.65 -7.75 -1.36
N ILE A 105 6.34 -8.97 -1.82
CA ILE A 105 7.01 -9.59 -2.98
C ILE A 105 6.69 -8.86 -4.29
N THR A 106 5.47 -8.36 -4.48
CA THR A 106 5.12 -7.62 -5.70
C THR A 106 5.62 -6.18 -5.68
N TYR A 107 5.43 -5.49 -4.57
CA TYR A 107 5.73 -4.07 -4.44
C TYR A 107 7.23 -3.79 -4.47
N ILE A 108 8.08 -4.73 -4.04
CA ILE A 108 9.55 -4.58 -4.10
C ILE A 108 10.06 -4.50 -5.54
N ILE A 109 9.39 -5.16 -6.49
CA ILE A 109 9.79 -5.15 -7.90
C ILE A 109 9.64 -3.75 -8.51
N ILE A 110 8.63 -3.00 -8.08
CA ILE A 110 8.44 -1.62 -8.51
C ILE A 110 9.62 -0.73 -8.06
N ILE A 111 10.11 -0.95 -6.84
CA ILE A 111 11.27 -0.24 -6.31
C ILE A 111 12.53 -0.62 -7.09
N VAL A 112 12.67 -1.89 -7.46
CA VAL A 112 13.78 -2.38 -8.31
C VAL A 112 13.78 -1.69 -9.68
N TRP A 113 12.62 -1.55 -10.33
CA TRP A 113 12.52 -0.78 -11.56
C TRP A 113 12.93 0.67 -11.34
N ALA A 114 12.48 1.32 -10.26
CA ALA A 114 12.88 2.68 -9.94
C ALA A 114 14.39 2.84 -9.73
N PHE A 115 15.06 1.88 -9.08
CA PHE A 115 16.53 1.85 -8.97
C PHE A 115 17.21 1.70 -10.33
N LEU A 116 16.71 0.85 -11.22
CA LEU A 116 17.26 0.71 -12.57
C LEU A 116 17.16 2.03 -13.35
N TYR A 117 16.01 2.70 -13.27
CA TYR A 117 15.83 4.02 -13.88
C TYR A 117 16.74 5.09 -13.25
N LEU A 118 16.91 5.07 -11.93
CA LEU A 118 17.84 5.96 -11.22
C LEU A 118 19.28 5.76 -11.71
N PHE A 119 19.77 4.52 -11.80
CA PHE A 119 21.10 4.24 -12.31
C PHE A 119 21.26 4.66 -13.78
N SER A 120 20.21 4.47 -14.57
CA SER A 120 20.17 4.88 -15.98
C SER A 120 20.16 6.41 -16.14
N ALA A 121 19.58 7.15 -15.18
CA ALA A 121 19.48 8.61 -15.20
C ALA A 121 20.82 9.34 -15.00
N PHE A 122 21.85 8.67 -14.48
CA PHE A 122 23.19 9.23 -14.36
C PHE A 122 24.00 9.24 -15.68
N SER A 123 23.41 8.75 -16.77
CA SER A 123 24.02 8.80 -18.10
C SER A 123 24.02 10.22 -18.66
N VAL A 124 25.01 10.54 -19.50
CA VAL A 124 25.16 11.88 -20.11
C VAL A 124 23.90 12.26 -20.90
N GLU A 125 23.39 11.34 -21.71
CA GLU A 125 22.08 11.43 -22.34
C GLU A 125 21.15 10.40 -21.71
N LEU A 126 19.88 10.76 -21.49
CA LEU A 126 18.91 9.84 -20.94
C LEU A 126 18.66 8.69 -21.94
N PRO A 127 18.78 7.42 -21.54
CA PRO A 127 18.65 6.28 -22.45
C PRO A 127 17.29 6.17 -23.16
N TRP A 128 16.24 6.73 -22.56
CA TRP A 128 14.88 6.74 -23.12
C TRP A 128 14.58 7.98 -23.97
N ALA A 129 15.52 8.92 -24.11
CA ALA A 129 15.33 10.15 -24.90
C ALA A 129 15.61 9.96 -26.41
N SER A 130 16.31 8.89 -26.80
CA SER A 130 16.74 8.66 -28.19
C SER A 130 16.34 7.27 -28.70
N CYS A 131 16.16 7.19 -30.03
CA CYS A 131 15.92 5.92 -30.73
C CYS A 131 17.22 5.20 -31.13
N ASN A 132 18.41 5.75 -30.83
CA ASN A 132 19.71 5.21 -31.28
C ASN A 132 20.31 4.17 -30.31
N ASN A 133 19.50 3.23 -29.82
CA ASN A 133 19.94 2.22 -28.85
C ASN A 133 19.74 0.80 -29.39
N LEU A 134 20.51 -0.15 -28.85
CA LEU A 134 20.51 -1.56 -29.26
C LEU A 134 19.16 -2.28 -29.08
N TRP A 135 18.30 -1.77 -28.19
CA TRP A 135 16.99 -2.37 -27.88
C TRP A 135 15.84 -1.75 -28.68
N ASN A 136 16.13 -0.71 -29.47
CA ASN A 136 15.10 -0.04 -30.24
C ASN A 136 14.84 -0.74 -31.57
N THR A 137 13.62 -0.65 -32.06
CA THR A 137 13.21 -1.20 -33.35
C THR A 137 13.17 -0.12 -34.42
N ASP A 138 13.10 -0.52 -35.70
CA ASP A 138 12.95 0.43 -36.82
C ASP A 138 11.62 1.23 -36.76
N ALA A 139 10.67 0.80 -35.91
CA ALA A 139 9.41 1.50 -35.66
C ALA A 139 9.50 2.56 -34.54
N CYS A 140 10.68 2.74 -33.92
CA CYS A 140 10.90 3.72 -32.85
C CYS A 140 10.78 5.15 -33.38
N THR A 141 9.97 5.96 -32.70
CA THR A 141 9.82 7.38 -32.99
C THR A 141 10.08 8.21 -31.73
N VAL A 142 10.83 9.30 -31.89
CA VAL A 142 11.03 10.30 -30.83
C VAL A 142 9.90 11.32 -30.93
N LEU A 143 8.99 11.30 -29.97
CA LEU A 143 7.90 12.26 -29.88
C LEU A 143 8.49 13.68 -29.66
N GLY A 144 8.22 14.62 -30.58
CA GLY A 144 8.59 16.03 -30.46
C GLY A 144 9.77 16.54 -31.32
N LYS A 145 10.46 15.70 -32.10
CA LYS A 145 11.44 16.17 -33.12
C LYS A 145 10.83 16.17 -34.53
N ASN A 146 10.51 17.36 -35.03
CA ASN A 146 10.15 17.68 -36.43
C ASN A 146 9.17 16.73 -37.13
N SER A 147 7.88 17.05 -37.02
CA SER A 147 6.83 16.69 -37.99
C SER A 147 6.99 17.45 -39.33
N SER A 148 8.23 17.73 -39.75
CA SER A 148 8.55 18.52 -40.95
C SER A 148 9.10 17.67 -42.10
N SER A 149 8.84 16.36 -42.08
CA SER A 149 8.93 15.51 -43.26
C SER A 149 7.63 14.73 -43.36
N GLY A 150 7.00 14.70 -44.54
CA GLY A 150 5.73 14.02 -44.82
C GLY A 150 5.85 12.50 -44.79
N TRP A 151 6.42 11.95 -43.73
CA TRP A 151 6.44 10.54 -43.41
C TRP A 151 5.23 10.29 -42.53
N MET A 152 4.21 9.69 -43.14
CA MET A 152 3.06 9.15 -42.44
C MET A 152 3.61 8.23 -41.33
N SER A 153 3.38 8.61 -40.06
CA SER A 153 3.82 7.80 -38.91
C SER A 153 3.36 6.36 -39.14
N PRO A 154 4.25 5.36 -39.07
CA PRO A 154 3.85 3.98 -39.31
C PRO A 154 2.69 3.62 -38.39
N LEU A 155 1.71 2.86 -38.89
CA LEU A 155 0.52 2.42 -38.14
C LEU A 155 0.84 1.69 -36.82
N ASN A 156 2.10 1.26 -36.64
CA ASN A 156 2.65 0.62 -35.44
C ASN A 156 3.85 1.40 -34.84
N ALA A 157 3.87 2.73 -34.89
CA ALA A 157 4.93 3.53 -34.28
C ALA A 157 4.92 3.40 -32.74
N SER A 158 6.06 3.08 -32.15
CA SER A 158 6.30 3.06 -30.69
C SER A 158 7.16 4.25 -30.28
N SER A 159 6.90 4.81 -29.09
CA SER A 159 7.76 5.87 -28.54
C SER A 159 9.07 5.29 -27.98
N SER A 160 10.15 6.08 -28.03
CA SER A 160 11.46 5.68 -27.48
C SER A 160 11.39 5.23 -26.02
N VAL A 161 10.53 5.86 -25.21
CA VAL A 161 10.35 5.51 -23.80
C VAL A 161 9.58 4.20 -23.65
N MET A 162 8.59 3.95 -24.50
CA MET A 162 7.86 2.68 -24.53
C MET A 162 8.76 1.51 -24.89
N GLU A 163 9.66 1.70 -25.86
CA GLU A 163 10.64 0.66 -26.23
C GLU A 163 11.68 0.44 -25.13
N PHE A 164 12.15 1.51 -24.48
CA PHE A 164 13.01 1.37 -23.31
C PHE A 164 12.35 0.52 -22.21
N TRP A 165 11.08 0.80 -21.88
CA TRP A 165 10.33 0.04 -20.89
C TRP A 165 10.11 -1.42 -21.31
N ARG A 166 9.63 -1.66 -22.53
CA ARG A 166 9.27 -3.01 -22.99
C ARG A 166 10.47 -3.87 -23.33
N HIS A 167 11.49 -3.34 -24.01
CA HIS A 167 12.60 -4.13 -24.55
C HIS A 167 13.87 -4.06 -23.70
N ARG A 168 14.15 -2.95 -23.00
CA ARG A 168 15.36 -2.87 -22.16
C ARG A 168 15.09 -3.26 -20.72
N VAL A 169 14.09 -2.64 -20.09
CA VAL A 169 13.77 -2.84 -18.68
C VAL A 169 13.13 -4.21 -18.47
N LEU A 170 12.00 -4.47 -19.12
CA LEU A 170 11.22 -5.68 -18.89
C LEU A 170 11.64 -6.86 -19.78
N GLN A 171 12.00 -6.59 -21.05
CA GLN A 171 12.07 -7.63 -22.10
C GLN A 171 10.77 -8.44 -22.15
N LEU A 172 9.66 -7.74 -22.38
CA LEU A 172 8.33 -8.30 -22.20
C LEU A 172 8.09 -9.51 -23.13
N SER A 173 7.72 -10.63 -22.52
CA SER A 173 7.32 -11.84 -23.24
C SER A 173 5.93 -11.71 -23.91
N SER A 174 5.65 -12.58 -24.88
CA SER A 174 4.39 -12.67 -25.61
C SER A 174 3.18 -13.00 -24.72
N GLY A 175 3.39 -13.54 -23.52
CA GLY A 175 2.32 -13.76 -22.55
C GLY A 175 2.76 -14.56 -21.32
N ILE A 176 1.82 -14.78 -20.40
CA ILE A 176 2.07 -15.48 -19.13
C ILE A 176 2.49 -16.96 -19.30
N HIS A 177 2.22 -17.56 -20.47
CA HIS A 177 2.66 -18.93 -20.79
C HIS A 177 4.17 -19.07 -20.97
N HIS A 178 4.82 -18.01 -21.44
CA HIS A 178 6.25 -17.99 -21.70
C HIS A 178 6.89 -17.02 -20.71
N LEU A 179 7.26 -17.51 -19.53
CA LEU A 179 7.84 -16.66 -18.49
C LEU A 179 9.22 -16.11 -18.89
N GLY A 180 9.91 -16.77 -19.81
CA GLY A 180 11.22 -16.34 -20.33
C GLY A 180 12.33 -16.51 -19.31
N THR A 181 13.42 -15.76 -19.48
CA THR A 181 14.61 -15.84 -18.61
C THR A 181 14.55 -14.84 -17.45
N VAL A 182 15.32 -15.11 -16.39
CA VAL A 182 15.47 -14.18 -15.27
C VAL A 182 16.42 -13.05 -15.68
N ARG A 183 15.98 -11.80 -15.50
CA ARG A 183 16.78 -10.61 -15.81
C ARG A 183 17.83 -10.40 -14.70
N TRP A 184 19.07 -10.77 -14.97
CA TRP A 184 20.17 -10.67 -13.99
C TRP A 184 20.44 -9.25 -13.50
N ASP A 185 20.30 -8.24 -14.37
CA ASP A 185 20.39 -6.82 -13.99
C ASP A 185 19.39 -6.50 -12.86
N LEU A 186 18.13 -6.91 -13.03
CA LEU A 186 17.08 -6.71 -12.03
C LEU A 186 17.29 -7.57 -10.78
N ALA A 187 17.86 -8.78 -10.93
CA ALA A 187 18.16 -9.67 -9.80
C ALA A 187 19.20 -9.07 -8.86
N LEU A 188 20.27 -8.47 -9.41
CA LEU A 188 21.30 -7.79 -8.61
C LEU A 188 20.75 -6.55 -7.90
N ILE A 189 19.91 -5.77 -8.58
CA ILE A 189 19.25 -4.62 -7.96
C ILE A 189 18.27 -5.09 -6.89
N LEU A 190 17.49 -6.14 -7.14
CA LEU A 190 16.59 -6.75 -6.15
C LEU A 190 17.35 -7.17 -4.89
N LEU A 191 18.52 -7.80 -5.05
CA LEU A 191 19.39 -8.15 -3.92
C LEU A 191 19.84 -6.90 -3.16
N LEU A 192 20.27 -5.84 -3.86
CA LEU A 192 20.66 -4.58 -3.26
C LEU A 192 19.53 -3.96 -2.44
N VAL A 193 18.30 -3.92 -2.98
CA VAL A 193 17.15 -3.35 -2.26
C VAL A 193 16.81 -4.15 -1.01
N TRP A 194 16.84 -5.49 -1.08
CA TRP A 194 16.64 -6.33 0.11
C TRP A 194 17.71 -6.13 1.19
N ILE A 195 18.97 -5.93 0.79
CA ILE A 195 20.06 -5.60 1.71
C ILE A 195 19.79 -4.26 2.39
N LEU A 196 19.39 -3.22 1.64
CA LEU A 196 19.03 -1.91 2.21
C LEU A 196 17.89 -2.04 3.23
N ILE A 197 16.82 -2.77 2.87
CA ILE A 197 15.67 -3.01 3.74
C ILE A 197 16.08 -3.74 5.02
N TYR A 198 16.90 -4.78 4.90
CA TYR A 198 17.39 -5.54 6.04
C TYR A 198 18.12 -4.65 7.05
N PHE A 199 19.03 -3.79 6.58
CA PHE A 199 19.76 -2.87 7.47
C PHE A 199 18.87 -1.79 8.09
N CYS A 200 17.86 -1.31 7.37
CA CYS A 200 16.91 -0.33 7.90
C CYS A 200 16.06 -0.91 9.06
N ILE A 201 15.62 -2.17 8.96
CA ILE A 201 14.71 -2.82 9.91
C ILE A 201 15.44 -3.66 10.97
N TRP A 202 16.74 -3.92 10.80
CA TRP A 202 17.55 -4.78 11.68
C TRP A 202 17.20 -4.58 13.17
N LYS A 203 17.28 -3.34 13.70
CA LYS A 203 17.03 -3.06 15.13
C LYS A 203 15.57 -2.70 15.45
N GLY A 204 14.66 -2.95 14.52
CA GLY A 204 13.22 -2.68 14.59
C GLY A 204 12.91 -1.19 14.64
N VAL A 205 11.77 -0.85 15.26
CA VAL A 205 11.26 0.52 15.38
C VAL A 205 12.28 1.55 15.91
N LYS A 206 13.29 1.13 16.68
CA LYS A 206 14.37 2.02 17.15
C LYS A 206 15.34 2.46 16.03
N SER A 207 15.54 1.63 15.01
CA SER A 207 16.34 1.96 13.81
C SER A 207 15.48 2.63 12.76
N THR A 208 14.30 2.05 12.49
CA THR A 208 13.34 2.55 11.51
C THR A 208 12.95 4.00 11.82
N GLY A 209 12.60 4.32 13.07
CA GLY A 209 12.10 5.65 13.44
C GLY A 209 13.14 6.77 13.51
N LYS A 210 14.45 6.48 13.69
CA LYS A 210 15.43 7.52 14.09
C LYS A 210 16.08 8.31 12.95
N VAL A 211 16.41 7.67 11.83
CA VAL A 211 17.16 8.35 10.75
C VAL A 211 16.56 8.05 9.39
N ALA A 212 16.16 6.81 9.13
CA ALA A 212 15.55 6.42 7.87
C ALA A 212 14.25 7.20 7.64
N VAL A 213 13.26 7.06 8.54
CA VAL A 213 11.92 7.65 8.38
C VAL A 213 11.92 9.18 8.32
N TYR A 214 12.79 9.88 9.08
CA TYR A 214 12.83 11.34 9.01
C TYR A 214 13.20 11.84 7.63
N PHE A 215 14.14 11.18 6.96
CA PHE A 215 14.56 11.55 5.61
C PHE A 215 13.60 10.99 4.55
N THR A 216 13.30 9.69 4.62
CA THR A 216 12.51 8.98 3.61
C THR A 216 11.07 9.48 3.55
N ALA A 217 10.46 9.84 4.69
CA ALA A 217 9.09 10.33 4.70
C ALA A 217 8.98 11.82 4.32
N THR A 218 9.99 12.66 4.62
CA THR A 218 9.90 14.12 4.38
C THR A 218 10.34 14.53 2.97
N PHE A 219 11.35 13.87 2.42
CA PHE A 219 11.89 14.21 1.10
C PHE A 219 10.85 14.14 -0.03
N PRO A 220 9.95 13.14 -0.09
CA PRO A 220 8.90 13.10 -1.11
C PRO A 220 7.99 14.31 -1.09
N TYR A 221 7.69 14.91 0.07
CA TYR A 221 6.88 16.13 0.13
C TYR A 221 7.61 17.34 -0.45
N VAL A 222 8.90 17.47 -0.12
CA VAL A 222 9.74 18.53 -0.69
C VAL A 222 9.78 18.38 -2.20
N MET A 223 9.96 17.15 -2.71
CA MET A 223 9.97 16.91 -4.14
C MET A 223 8.60 17.13 -4.80
N LEU A 224 7.51 16.65 -4.21
CA LEU A 224 6.17 16.91 -4.73
C LEU A 224 5.88 18.41 -4.83
N LEU A 225 6.32 19.21 -3.85
CA LEU A 225 6.19 20.66 -3.90
C LEU A 225 7.02 21.27 -5.04
N ILE A 226 8.27 20.83 -5.23
CA ILE A 226 9.13 21.30 -6.33
C ILE A 226 8.52 20.94 -7.69
N LEU A 227 8.02 19.71 -7.85
CA LEU A 227 7.35 19.27 -9.08
C LEU A 227 6.05 20.01 -9.33
N LEU A 228 5.28 20.33 -8.28
CA LEU A 228 4.08 21.13 -8.40
C LEU A 228 4.41 22.55 -8.90
N LEU A 229 5.37 23.21 -8.25
CA LEU A 229 5.81 24.55 -8.65
C LEU A 229 6.33 24.55 -10.09
N ARG A 230 7.19 23.58 -10.44
CA ARG A 230 7.70 23.46 -11.80
C ARG A 230 6.58 23.14 -12.79
N GLY A 231 5.74 22.17 -12.50
CA GLY A 231 4.66 21.69 -13.34
C GLY A 231 3.68 22.81 -13.69
N VAL A 232 3.26 23.62 -12.72
CA VAL A 232 2.33 24.74 -12.94
C VAL A 232 2.96 25.87 -13.77
N THR A 233 4.29 26.03 -13.74
CA THR A 233 5.00 27.03 -14.57
C THR A 233 5.17 26.61 -16.04
N LEU A 234 4.84 25.37 -16.40
CA LEU A 234 4.99 24.90 -17.78
C LEU A 234 3.85 25.38 -18.69
N PRO A 235 4.14 25.67 -19.98
CA PRO A 235 3.08 25.98 -20.93
C PRO A 235 2.17 24.76 -21.12
N GLY A 236 0.86 24.95 -21.07
CA GLY A 236 -0.13 23.86 -21.19
C GLY A 236 -0.51 23.17 -19.89
N ALA A 237 0.10 23.53 -18.76
CA ALA A 237 -0.25 23.00 -17.45
C ALA A 237 -1.74 23.21 -17.10
N VAL A 238 -2.31 24.35 -17.52
CA VAL A 238 -3.73 24.68 -17.28
C VAL A 238 -4.68 23.66 -17.90
N ASN A 239 -4.36 23.16 -19.10
CA ASN A 239 -5.18 22.14 -19.77
C ASN A 239 -5.19 20.86 -18.94
N GLY A 240 -4.03 20.39 -18.48
CA GLY A 240 -3.93 19.21 -17.63
C GLY A 240 -4.69 19.35 -16.30
N ILE A 241 -4.59 20.52 -15.65
CA ILE A 241 -5.34 20.81 -14.42
C ILE A 241 -6.86 20.86 -14.70
N HIS A 242 -7.27 21.41 -15.83
CA HIS A 242 -8.67 21.40 -16.25
C HIS A 242 -9.18 19.97 -16.41
N TYR A 243 -8.44 19.09 -17.10
CA TYR A 243 -8.81 17.67 -17.22
C TYR A 243 -8.86 16.93 -15.86
N TYR A 244 -8.04 17.33 -14.90
CA TYR A 244 -8.05 16.75 -13.56
C TYR A 244 -9.26 17.20 -12.74
N MET A 245 -9.61 18.49 -12.79
CA MET A 245 -10.62 19.10 -11.91
C MET A 245 -12.00 19.27 -12.54
N TYR A 246 -12.15 19.13 -13.85
CA TYR A 246 -13.44 19.32 -14.52
C TYR A 246 -14.46 18.27 -14.02
N PRO A 247 -15.59 18.71 -13.40
CA PRO A 247 -16.52 17.78 -12.78
C PRO A 247 -17.55 17.26 -13.79
N ASP A 248 -17.44 15.98 -14.17
CA ASP A 248 -18.48 15.30 -14.94
C ASP A 248 -19.42 14.53 -14.00
N LEU A 249 -20.53 15.16 -13.63
CA LEU A 249 -21.52 14.59 -12.71
C LEU A 249 -22.23 13.35 -13.29
N THR A 250 -22.22 13.16 -14.61
CA THR A 250 -22.87 11.99 -15.23
C THR A 250 -22.18 10.69 -14.82
N ARG A 251 -20.87 10.75 -14.52
CA ARG A 251 -20.08 9.60 -14.05
C ARG A 251 -20.49 9.12 -12.67
N LEU A 252 -21.07 9.96 -11.81
CA LEU A 252 -21.53 9.56 -10.48
C LEU A 252 -22.68 8.54 -10.53
N ALA A 253 -23.40 8.45 -11.65
CA ALA A 253 -24.42 7.44 -11.88
C ALA A 253 -23.83 6.03 -12.11
N ASP A 254 -22.56 5.91 -12.52
CA ASP A 254 -21.91 4.61 -12.67
C ASP A 254 -21.45 4.10 -11.30
N PRO A 255 -21.96 2.95 -10.82
CA PRO A 255 -21.56 2.42 -9.52
C PRO A 255 -20.08 2.00 -9.47
N GLN A 256 -19.40 1.86 -10.63
CA GLN A 256 -17.96 1.61 -10.67
C GLN A 256 -17.16 2.77 -10.06
N VAL A 257 -17.64 4.01 -10.19
CA VAL A 257 -17.01 5.20 -9.58
C VAL A 257 -16.95 5.08 -8.06
N TRP A 258 -18.02 4.56 -7.45
CA TRP A 258 -18.11 4.36 -6.00
C TRP A 258 -17.19 3.23 -5.53
N MET A 259 -17.09 2.12 -6.30
CA MET A 259 -16.13 1.05 -6.00
C MET A 259 -14.68 1.51 -6.10
N ASP A 260 -14.33 2.24 -7.17
CA ASP A 260 -12.97 2.74 -7.38
C ASP A 260 -12.60 3.73 -6.24
N ALA A 261 -13.54 4.57 -5.79
CA ALA A 261 -13.35 5.46 -4.65
C ALA A 261 -13.12 4.71 -3.33
N GLY A 262 -13.99 3.73 -3.01
CA GLY A 262 -13.86 2.92 -1.80
C GLY A 262 -12.54 2.14 -1.78
N THR A 263 -12.27 1.35 -2.82
CA THR A 263 -11.06 0.53 -2.92
C THR A 263 -9.77 1.37 -2.88
N GLN A 264 -9.78 2.58 -3.47
CA GLN A 264 -8.65 3.50 -3.38
C GLN A 264 -8.37 3.93 -1.94
N ILE A 265 -9.39 4.15 -1.10
CA ILE A 265 -9.20 4.54 0.30
C ILE A 265 -8.64 3.37 1.13
N PHE A 266 -9.20 2.17 0.97
CA PHE A 266 -8.67 0.98 1.64
C PHE A 266 -7.22 0.70 1.26
N TYR A 267 -6.92 0.77 -0.03
CA TYR A 267 -5.57 0.56 -0.55
C TYR A 267 -4.61 1.66 -0.10
N SER A 268 -4.99 2.93 -0.21
CA SER A 268 -4.13 4.06 0.14
C SER A 268 -3.82 4.12 1.63
N TYR A 269 -4.77 3.78 2.50
CA TYR A 269 -4.51 3.78 3.94
C TYR A 269 -3.89 2.49 4.47
N ALA A 270 -3.70 1.48 3.61
CA ALA A 270 -3.25 0.15 4.01
C ALA A 270 -4.09 -0.45 5.16
N ILE A 271 -5.39 -0.16 5.16
CA ILE A 271 -6.35 -0.66 6.17
C ILE A 271 -6.61 -2.14 5.92
N CYS A 272 -6.89 -2.89 6.98
CA CYS A 272 -7.14 -4.33 7.02
C CYS A 272 -5.93 -5.22 6.74
N LEU A 273 -4.76 -4.64 6.51
CA LEU A 273 -3.51 -5.39 6.33
C LEU A 273 -2.82 -5.69 7.67
N GLY A 274 -3.08 -4.88 8.70
CA GLY A 274 -2.47 -5.01 10.03
C GLY A 274 -1.28 -4.08 10.26
N TYR A 275 -0.92 -3.23 9.29
CA TYR A 275 0.14 -2.22 9.40
C TYR A 275 -0.10 -1.30 10.60
N LEU A 276 -1.31 -0.72 10.67
CA LEU A 276 -1.70 0.22 11.71
C LEU A 276 -1.79 -0.43 13.08
N SER A 277 -2.25 -1.68 13.14
CA SER A 277 -2.29 -2.46 14.40
C SER A 277 -0.88 -2.72 14.94
N SER A 278 0.08 -3.07 14.07
CA SER A 278 1.47 -3.30 14.47
C SER A 278 2.14 -2.00 14.91
N LEU A 279 2.03 -0.93 14.13
CA LEU A 279 2.63 0.37 14.50
C LEU A 279 2.00 0.97 15.76
N GLY A 280 0.67 0.87 15.91
CA GLY A 280 -0.07 1.33 17.08
C GLY A 280 0.31 0.57 18.34
N SER A 281 0.64 -0.72 18.24
CA SER A 281 1.03 -1.53 19.40
C SER A 281 2.39 -1.17 20.03
N TYR A 282 3.16 -0.28 19.41
CA TYR A 282 4.36 0.32 19.98
C TYR A 282 4.12 1.69 20.64
N ASN A 283 2.88 2.23 20.56
CA ASN A 283 2.51 3.48 21.22
C ASN A 283 2.38 3.32 22.74
N LYS A 284 2.50 4.44 23.45
CA LYS A 284 2.11 4.53 24.85
C LYS A 284 0.59 4.39 24.97
N TYR A 285 0.12 3.74 26.03
CA TYR A 285 -1.31 3.50 26.27
C TYR A 285 -2.13 4.81 26.26
N ASN A 286 -1.62 5.87 26.91
CA ASN A 286 -2.30 7.17 27.02
C ASN A 286 -2.09 8.09 25.80
N ASN A 287 -1.56 7.61 24.67
CA ASN A 287 -1.38 8.47 23.49
C ASN A 287 -2.74 8.73 22.82
N ASN A 288 -2.97 9.95 22.37
CA ASN A 288 -4.20 10.34 21.68
C ASN A 288 -4.22 9.79 20.22
N CYS A 289 -4.51 8.50 20.07
CA CYS A 289 -4.57 7.81 18.78
C CYS A 289 -5.70 8.32 17.88
N TYR A 290 -6.81 8.80 18.45
CA TYR A 290 -7.93 9.36 17.70
C TYR A 290 -7.52 10.60 16.90
N ARG A 291 -6.88 11.57 17.58
CA ARG A 291 -6.42 12.80 16.93
C ARG A 291 -5.31 12.53 15.92
N ASP A 292 -4.39 11.64 16.25
CA ASP A 292 -3.29 11.24 15.36
C ASP A 292 -3.84 10.61 14.07
N SER A 293 -4.80 9.69 14.19
CA SER A 293 -5.46 9.04 13.05
C SER A 293 -6.16 10.03 12.13
N PHE A 294 -6.89 10.99 12.71
CA PHE A 294 -7.60 12.00 11.92
C PHE A 294 -6.65 12.86 11.08
N TYR A 295 -5.56 13.36 11.69
CA TYR A 295 -4.56 14.15 10.96
C TYR A 295 -3.81 13.33 9.92
N LEU A 296 -3.49 12.06 10.20
CA LEU A 296 -2.82 11.18 9.24
C LEU A 296 -3.70 10.88 8.02
N CYS A 297 -5.00 10.65 8.21
CA CYS A 297 -5.94 10.46 7.11
C CYS A 297 -6.03 11.71 6.23
N LEU A 298 -6.15 12.90 6.85
CA LEU A 298 -6.16 14.17 6.14
C LEU A 298 -4.85 14.44 5.39
N LEU A 299 -3.71 14.16 6.01
CA LEU A 299 -2.40 14.30 5.40
C LEU A 299 -2.30 13.44 4.13
N ASN A 300 -2.67 12.17 4.21
CA ASN A 300 -2.61 11.26 3.07
C ASN A 300 -3.53 11.67 1.91
N SER A 301 -4.78 12.06 2.19
CA SER A 301 -5.68 12.54 1.15
C SER A 301 -5.21 13.88 0.57
N GLY A 302 -4.68 14.78 1.41
CA GLY A 302 -4.07 16.03 0.98
C GLY A 302 -2.86 15.81 0.06
N THR A 303 -1.99 14.85 0.40
CA THR A 303 -0.84 14.49 -0.45
C THR A 303 -1.28 13.90 -1.78
N SER A 304 -2.32 13.06 -1.79
CA SER A 304 -2.87 12.49 -3.03
C SER A 304 -3.43 13.58 -3.94
N PHE A 305 -4.13 14.57 -3.36
CA PHE A 305 -4.65 15.72 -4.08
C PHE A 305 -3.52 16.57 -4.68
N LEU A 306 -2.52 16.93 -3.89
CA LEU A 306 -1.35 17.71 -4.36
C LEU A 306 -0.54 16.94 -5.42
N GLY A 307 -0.35 15.64 -5.24
CA GLY A 307 0.27 14.76 -6.22
C GLY A 307 -0.48 14.75 -7.55
N GLY A 308 -1.82 14.82 -7.50
CA GLY A 308 -2.67 14.97 -8.69
C GLY A 308 -2.36 16.21 -9.50
N PHE A 309 -2.27 17.39 -8.86
CA PHE A 309 -1.87 18.62 -9.57
C PHE A 309 -0.46 18.54 -10.13
N ALA A 310 0.49 17.98 -9.37
CA ALA A 310 1.88 17.84 -9.82
C ALA A 310 1.97 16.96 -11.09
N ILE A 311 1.27 15.83 -11.12
CA ILE A 311 1.28 14.92 -12.27
C ILE A 311 0.51 15.51 -13.45
N PHE A 312 -0.73 15.98 -13.25
CA PHE A 312 -1.56 16.46 -14.35
C PHE A 312 -1.05 17.77 -14.96
N SER A 313 -0.38 18.64 -14.21
CA SER A 313 0.27 19.83 -14.79
C SER A 313 1.38 19.45 -15.77
N VAL A 314 2.21 18.45 -15.43
CA VAL A 314 3.26 17.92 -16.31
C VAL A 314 2.67 17.17 -17.51
N LEU A 315 1.61 16.38 -17.32
CA LEU A 315 0.90 15.73 -18.44
C LEU A 315 0.27 16.75 -19.40
N GLY A 316 -0.29 17.84 -18.88
CA GLY A 316 -0.86 18.92 -19.70
C GLY A 316 0.19 19.59 -20.59
N HIS A 317 1.39 19.82 -20.05
CA HIS A 317 2.52 20.30 -20.84
C HIS A 317 2.92 19.32 -21.94
N MET A 318 3.05 18.02 -21.61
CA MET A 318 3.39 17.00 -22.60
C MET A 318 2.37 16.94 -23.73
N ALA A 319 1.07 16.93 -23.40
CA ALA A 319 -0.01 16.88 -24.38
C ALA A 319 0.02 18.08 -25.33
N GLN A 320 0.33 19.28 -24.82
CA GLN A 320 0.47 20.47 -25.65
C GLN A 320 1.68 20.39 -26.58
N GLU A 321 2.85 19.97 -26.08
CA GLU A 321 4.07 19.83 -26.89
C GLU A 321 3.93 18.75 -27.98
N GLN A 322 3.19 17.69 -27.68
CA GLN A 322 2.97 16.57 -28.61
C GLN A 322 1.75 16.76 -29.51
N GLY A 323 0.89 17.74 -29.23
CA GLY A 323 -0.37 17.96 -29.96
C GLY A 323 -1.34 16.78 -29.85
N VAL A 324 -1.28 15.99 -28.79
CA VAL A 324 -2.15 14.82 -28.54
C VAL A 324 -3.08 15.08 -27.37
N ASP A 325 -4.27 14.47 -27.40
CA ASP A 325 -5.19 14.53 -26.27
C ASP A 325 -4.60 13.83 -25.03
N ILE A 326 -4.81 14.44 -23.86
CA ILE A 326 -4.34 13.91 -22.57
C ILE A 326 -4.85 12.48 -22.31
N SER A 327 -6.02 12.15 -22.86
CA SER A 327 -6.65 10.83 -22.73
C SER A 327 -5.83 9.68 -23.31
N LEU A 328 -5.02 9.96 -24.34
CA LEU A 328 -4.14 8.98 -24.98
C LEU A 328 -2.81 8.81 -24.22
N VAL A 329 -2.47 9.79 -23.40
CA VAL A 329 -1.21 9.85 -22.63
C VAL A 329 -1.39 9.35 -21.20
N ALA A 330 -2.61 9.42 -20.66
CA ALA A 330 -2.91 8.98 -19.30
C ALA A 330 -3.01 7.45 -19.20
N GLU A 331 -1.87 6.77 -19.02
CA GLU A 331 -1.82 5.33 -18.74
C GLU A 331 -2.09 5.01 -17.25
N SER A 332 -2.68 3.84 -16.99
CA SER A 332 -2.90 3.34 -15.63
C SER A 332 -1.70 2.58 -15.06
N GLY A 333 -1.47 2.71 -13.75
CA GLY A 333 -0.54 1.85 -13.02
C GLY A 333 0.94 2.21 -13.27
N PRO A 334 1.85 1.23 -13.34
CA PRO A 334 3.28 1.47 -13.49
C PRO A 334 3.65 2.30 -14.73
N GLY A 335 2.85 2.24 -15.80
CA GLY A 335 3.12 2.99 -17.03
C GLY A 335 3.14 4.51 -16.82
N LEU A 336 2.34 5.05 -15.90
CA LEU A 336 2.35 6.49 -15.63
C LEU A 336 3.71 6.97 -15.11
N VAL A 337 4.38 6.18 -14.26
CA VAL A 337 5.66 6.55 -13.64
C VAL A 337 6.86 6.13 -14.48
N PHE A 338 6.77 5.03 -15.23
CA PHE A 338 7.90 4.49 -15.99
C PHE A 338 7.85 4.79 -17.50
N ILE A 339 6.72 5.29 -18.02
CA ILE A 339 6.57 5.67 -19.44
C ILE A 339 6.24 7.16 -19.54
N VAL A 340 5.12 7.57 -18.96
CA VAL A 340 4.59 8.92 -19.15
C VAL A 340 5.51 9.96 -18.48
N TYR A 341 5.86 9.76 -17.21
CA TYR A 341 6.70 10.74 -16.52
C TYR A 341 8.11 10.88 -17.13
N PRO A 342 8.86 9.80 -17.44
CA PRO A 342 10.18 9.92 -18.07
C PRO A 342 10.10 10.58 -19.43
N GLN A 343 9.02 10.36 -20.19
CA GLN A 343 8.73 11.08 -21.43
C GLN A 343 8.49 12.58 -21.20
N ALA A 344 7.87 12.98 -20.09
CA ALA A 344 7.65 14.41 -19.81
C ALA A 344 8.96 15.09 -19.42
N VAL A 345 9.80 14.38 -18.66
CA VAL A 345 11.08 14.91 -18.20
C VAL A 345 12.04 15.20 -19.35
N THR A 346 12.02 14.43 -20.44
CA THR A 346 12.88 14.70 -21.60
C THR A 346 12.54 16.02 -22.31
N LEU A 347 11.35 16.57 -22.08
CA LEU A 347 10.92 17.87 -22.61
C LEU A 347 11.37 19.05 -21.71
N LEU A 348 11.82 18.78 -20.48
CA LEU A 348 12.25 19.80 -19.54
C LEU A 348 13.73 20.18 -19.73
N PRO A 349 14.11 21.44 -19.41
CA PRO A 349 15.51 21.81 -19.32
C PRO A 349 16.19 21.04 -18.18
N LEU A 350 17.41 20.57 -18.42
CA LEU A 350 18.19 19.72 -17.50
C LEU A 350 17.45 18.41 -17.12
N PRO A 351 17.08 17.57 -18.09
CA PRO A 351 16.19 16.43 -17.87
C PRO A 351 16.79 15.38 -16.90
N GLN A 352 18.12 15.28 -16.81
CA GLN A 352 18.80 14.37 -15.88
C GLN A 352 18.51 14.71 -14.42
N PHE A 353 18.51 15.99 -14.05
CA PHE A 353 18.25 16.43 -12.67
C PHE A 353 16.84 16.03 -12.24
N TRP A 354 15.84 16.33 -13.08
CA TRP A 354 14.44 16.01 -12.81
C TRP A 354 14.19 14.50 -12.75
N ALA A 355 14.85 13.72 -13.61
CA ALA A 355 14.76 12.26 -13.58
C ALA A 355 15.32 11.68 -12.27
N VAL A 356 16.53 12.11 -11.86
CA VAL A 356 17.17 11.65 -10.62
C VAL A 356 16.30 11.98 -9.40
N CYS A 357 15.83 13.23 -9.29
CA CYS A 357 14.97 13.66 -8.18
C CYS A 357 13.66 12.86 -8.12
N PHE A 358 13.04 12.61 -9.27
CA PHE A 358 11.80 11.84 -9.33
C PHE A 358 11.98 10.38 -8.96
N PHE A 359 12.99 9.69 -9.51
CA PHE A 359 13.20 8.28 -9.18
C PHE A 359 13.67 8.09 -7.73
N ILE A 360 14.43 9.04 -7.16
CA ILE A 360 14.71 9.05 -5.72
C ILE A 360 13.41 9.18 -4.92
N MET A 361 12.52 10.10 -5.29
CA MET A 361 11.21 10.24 -4.63
C MET A 361 10.40 8.93 -4.67
N ILE A 362 10.30 8.28 -5.83
CA ILE A 362 9.61 7.00 -6.01
C ILE A 362 10.23 5.90 -5.15
N ILE A 363 11.57 5.83 -5.09
CA ILE A 363 12.28 4.86 -4.24
C ILE A 363 11.96 5.09 -2.77
N LEU A 364 12.03 6.34 -2.29
CA LEU A 364 11.77 6.66 -0.87
C LEU A 364 10.32 6.37 -0.47
N LEU A 365 9.34 6.76 -1.31
CA LEU A 365 7.93 6.42 -1.12
C LEU A 365 7.69 4.90 -1.10
N GLY A 366 8.42 4.16 -1.92
CA GLY A 366 8.35 2.69 -1.94
C GLY A 366 8.97 2.05 -0.69
N LEU A 367 10.15 2.51 -0.28
CA LEU A 367 10.90 1.93 0.82
C LEU A 367 10.14 2.04 2.15
N ASP A 368 9.50 3.16 2.43
CA ASP A 368 8.75 3.36 3.68
C ASP A 368 7.58 2.38 3.83
N SER A 369 6.80 2.18 2.76
CA SER A 369 5.71 1.20 2.75
C SER A 369 6.24 -0.23 2.95
N GLN A 370 7.38 -0.57 2.36
CA GLN A 370 8.02 -1.88 2.55
C GLN A 370 8.54 -2.08 3.96
N PHE A 371 9.13 -1.04 4.57
CA PHE A 371 9.63 -1.12 5.94
C PHE A 371 8.52 -1.47 6.91
N VAL A 372 7.36 -0.83 6.78
CA VAL A 372 6.21 -1.08 7.64
C VAL A 372 5.58 -2.44 7.38
N GLY A 373 5.50 -2.88 6.12
CA GLY A 373 5.01 -4.22 5.79
C GLY A 373 5.81 -5.33 6.45
N LEU A 374 7.14 -5.28 6.31
CA LEU A 374 8.01 -6.26 6.94
C LEU A 374 8.03 -6.15 8.46
N GLU A 375 8.01 -4.94 9.04
CA GLU A 375 7.91 -4.78 10.49
C GLU A 375 6.57 -5.34 11.00
N SER A 376 5.46 -5.20 10.28
CA SER A 376 4.17 -5.81 10.63
C SER A 376 4.25 -7.34 10.71
N ILE A 377 4.88 -7.99 9.73
CA ILE A 377 5.13 -9.43 9.73
C ILE A 377 6.02 -9.81 10.91
N MET A 378 7.14 -9.11 11.08
CA MET A 378 8.12 -9.38 12.13
C MET A 378 7.50 -9.25 13.53
N THR A 379 6.73 -8.19 13.78
CA THR A 379 6.03 -7.97 15.04
C THR A 379 5.02 -9.08 15.31
N SER A 380 4.22 -9.45 14.31
CA SER A 380 3.19 -10.49 14.47
C SER A 380 3.80 -11.85 14.79
N VAL A 381 4.86 -12.26 14.07
CA VAL A 381 5.56 -13.54 14.32
C VAL A 381 6.29 -13.52 15.67
N THR A 382 6.95 -12.41 16.00
CA THR A 382 7.67 -12.26 17.28
C THR A 382 6.72 -12.32 18.47
N ASP A 383 5.50 -11.82 18.34
CA ASP A 383 4.50 -11.84 19.41
C ASP A 383 3.80 -13.20 19.56
N ILE A 384 3.79 -14.07 18.55
CA ILE A 384 3.30 -15.45 18.67
C ILE A 384 4.28 -16.30 19.49
N PHE A 385 5.59 -16.16 19.24
CA PHE A 385 6.65 -16.92 19.92
C PHE A 385 7.62 -16.02 20.71
N PRO A 386 7.13 -15.27 21.73
CA PRO A 386 7.92 -14.25 22.40
C PRO A 386 9.12 -14.83 23.17
N THR A 387 8.96 -16.02 23.76
CA THR A 387 10.00 -16.69 24.55
C THR A 387 11.19 -17.15 23.72
N VAL A 388 10.97 -17.44 22.42
CA VAL A 388 12.00 -17.96 21.52
C VAL A 388 12.66 -16.83 20.73
N LEU A 389 11.85 -15.90 20.19
CA LEU A 389 12.28 -14.92 19.19
C LEU A 389 12.81 -13.61 19.79
N ARG A 390 12.39 -13.23 21.01
CA ARG A 390 12.88 -12.01 21.68
C ARG A 390 14.28 -12.17 22.32
N ARG A 391 14.90 -13.36 22.21
CA ARG A 391 16.21 -13.67 22.80
C ARG A 391 17.36 -13.48 21.81
N GLY A 392 18.34 -12.67 22.18
CA GLY A 392 19.58 -12.45 21.42
C GLY A 392 19.34 -11.95 20.00
N PHE A 393 20.13 -12.45 19.05
CA PHE A 393 20.08 -12.07 17.62
C PHE A 393 19.04 -12.85 16.80
N ARG A 394 18.09 -13.56 17.45
CA ARG A 394 17.13 -14.44 16.74
C ARG A 394 16.09 -13.67 15.93
N ARG A 395 15.68 -12.47 16.37
CA ARG A 395 14.82 -11.59 15.58
C ARG A 395 15.50 -11.17 14.27
N GLU A 396 16.80 -10.90 14.32
CA GLU A 396 17.59 -10.47 13.16
C GLU A 396 17.79 -11.63 12.18
N LEU A 397 18.05 -12.84 12.71
CA LEU A 397 18.10 -14.07 11.89
C LEU A 397 16.75 -14.40 11.25
N LEU A 398 15.63 -14.19 11.95
CA LEU A 398 14.29 -14.34 11.39
C LEU A 398 14.04 -13.34 10.26
N LEU A 399 14.41 -12.06 10.46
CA LEU A 399 14.31 -11.04 9.43
C LEU A 399 15.13 -11.43 8.20
N LEU A 400 16.37 -11.91 8.39
CA LEU A 400 17.21 -12.39 7.30
C LEU A 400 16.55 -13.56 6.55
N GLY A 401 15.98 -14.53 7.27
CA GLY A 401 15.25 -15.65 6.68
C GLY A 401 14.05 -15.20 5.84
N ILE A 402 13.24 -14.26 6.35
CA ILE A 402 12.09 -13.72 5.62
C ILE A 402 12.55 -12.95 4.38
N CYS A 403 13.57 -12.10 4.48
CA CYS A 403 14.12 -11.37 3.33
C CYS A 403 14.66 -12.34 2.26
N LEU A 404 15.35 -13.42 2.66
CA LEU A 404 15.84 -14.44 1.73
C LEU A 404 14.70 -15.18 1.01
N VAL A 405 13.65 -15.57 1.74
CA VAL A 405 12.47 -16.21 1.12
C VAL A 405 11.77 -15.26 0.15
N CYS A 406 11.57 -13.99 0.54
CA CYS A 406 10.96 -13.00 -0.34
C CYS A 406 11.84 -12.67 -1.55
N TYR A 407 13.16 -12.66 -1.41
CA TYR A 407 14.11 -12.50 -2.52
C TYR A 407 13.97 -13.65 -3.52
N LEU A 408 13.98 -14.90 -3.05
CA LEU A 408 13.84 -16.09 -3.91
C LEU A 408 12.50 -16.10 -4.66
N MET A 409 11.40 -15.72 -3.98
CA MET A 409 10.10 -15.58 -4.63
C MET A 409 10.08 -14.39 -5.61
N GLY A 410 10.77 -13.30 -5.28
CA GLY A 410 10.92 -12.13 -6.15
C GLY A 410 11.65 -12.42 -7.45
N LEU A 411 12.58 -13.40 -7.47
CA LEU A 411 13.27 -13.83 -8.70
C LEU A 411 12.28 -14.32 -9.78
N PHE A 412 11.16 -14.91 -9.38
CA PHE A 412 10.10 -15.33 -10.30
C PHE A 412 9.38 -14.13 -10.94
N MET A 413 9.23 -13.03 -10.19
CA MET A 413 8.53 -11.82 -10.65
C MET A 413 9.37 -10.87 -11.49
N ILE A 414 10.70 -11.06 -11.57
CA ILE A 414 11.61 -10.31 -12.45
C ILE A 414 11.97 -11.05 -13.75
N THR A 415 11.23 -12.11 -14.07
CA THR A 415 11.30 -12.77 -15.37
C THR A 415 10.70 -11.88 -16.46
N GLU A 416 10.98 -12.18 -17.73
CA GLU A 416 10.42 -11.48 -18.90
C GLU A 416 8.88 -11.42 -18.90
N GLY A 417 8.23 -12.46 -18.36
CA GLY A 417 6.78 -12.52 -18.14
C GLY A 417 6.30 -12.02 -16.77
N GLY A 418 7.20 -11.51 -15.93
CA GLY A 418 6.95 -11.17 -14.53
C GLY A 418 5.88 -10.10 -14.33
N LEU A 419 5.79 -9.12 -15.24
CA LEU A 419 4.76 -8.07 -15.19
C LEU A 419 3.34 -8.64 -15.22
N TYR A 420 3.09 -9.70 -15.99
CA TYR A 420 1.77 -10.34 -16.05
C TYR A 420 1.38 -10.97 -14.70
N ILE A 421 2.35 -11.57 -14.00
CA ILE A 421 2.16 -12.16 -12.68
C ILE A 421 1.92 -11.06 -11.64
N ILE A 422 2.72 -9.99 -11.66
CA ILE A 422 2.57 -8.87 -10.72
C ILE A 422 1.16 -8.29 -10.83
N GLN A 423 0.65 -8.09 -12.04
CA GLN A 423 -0.72 -7.60 -12.23
C GLN A 423 -1.80 -8.58 -11.72
N LEU A 424 -1.57 -9.88 -11.84
CA LEU A 424 -2.48 -10.89 -11.29
C LEU A 424 -2.56 -10.77 -9.76
N PHE A 425 -1.42 -10.66 -9.09
CA PHE A 425 -1.35 -10.48 -7.64
C PHE A 425 -1.95 -9.14 -7.19
N ASP A 426 -1.64 -8.05 -7.88
CA ASP A 426 -2.17 -6.73 -7.54
C ASP A 426 -3.69 -6.69 -7.67
N HIS A 427 -4.24 -7.26 -8.76
CA HIS A 427 -5.67 -7.25 -9.02
C HIS A 427 -6.49 -8.15 -8.09
N TYR A 428 -6.04 -9.39 -7.85
CA TYR A 428 -6.82 -10.39 -7.11
C TYR A 428 -6.56 -10.42 -5.61
N VAL A 429 -5.34 -10.07 -5.17
CA VAL A 429 -4.92 -10.27 -3.77
C VAL A 429 -4.75 -8.94 -3.06
N CYS A 430 -3.93 -8.05 -3.61
CA CYS A 430 -3.47 -6.84 -2.91
C CYS A 430 -4.44 -5.66 -3.05
N SER A 431 -5.48 -5.78 -3.87
CA SER A 431 -6.48 -4.74 -4.12
C SER A 431 -7.88 -5.33 -4.24
N GLY A 432 -8.90 -4.48 -4.08
CA GLY A 432 -10.27 -4.80 -4.47
C GLY A 432 -11.01 -5.66 -3.43
N ALA A 433 -11.54 -6.79 -3.90
CA ALA A 433 -12.54 -7.59 -3.19
C ALA A 433 -12.01 -8.21 -1.88
N THR A 434 -10.75 -8.62 -1.84
CA THR A 434 -10.11 -9.20 -0.63
C THR A 434 -10.09 -8.21 0.53
N LEU A 435 -9.65 -6.97 0.29
CA LEU A 435 -9.60 -5.91 1.30
C LEU A 435 -11.00 -5.53 1.78
N LEU A 436 -11.97 -5.43 0.87
CA LEU A 436 -13.37 -5.15 1.23
C LEU A 436 -13.99 -6.26 2.10
N PHE A 437 -13.65 -7.52 1.81
CA PHE A 437 -14.09 -8.65 2.62
C PHE A 437 -13.45 -8.61 4.01
N LEU A 438 -12.14 -8.38 4.13
CA LEU A 438 -11.49 -8.23 5.44
C LEU A 438 -12.09 -7.06 6.24
N ALA A 439 -12.36 -5.92 5.60
CA ALA A 439 -12.98 -4.76 6.23
C ALA A 439 -14.37 -5.08 6.79
N THR A 440 -15.14 -5.89 6.07
CA THR A 440 -16.43 -6.40 6.53
C THR A 440 -16.26 -7.29 7.75
N CYS A 441 -15.38 -8.30 7.69
CA CYS A 441 -15.15 -9.20 8.82
C CYS A 441 -14.65 -8.45 10.07
N GLN A 442 -13.75 -7.48 9.89
CA GLN A 442 -13.18 -6.68 10.96
C GLN A 442 -14.21 -5.76 11.64
N SER A 443 -15.03 -5.06 10.85
CA SER A 443 -16.11 -4.22 11.38
C SER A 443 -17.18 -5.05 12.08
N VAL A 444 -17.55 -6.21 11.54
CA VAL A 444 -18.50 -7.14 12.20
C VAL A 444 -17.92 -7.71 13.50
N ALA A 445 -16.65 -8.12 13.50
CA ALA A 445 -15.99 -8.68 14.69
C ALA A 445 -15.96 -7.67 15.84
N ILE A 446 -15.59 -6.40 15.59
CA ILE A 446 -15.52 -5.39 16.64
C ILE A 446 -16.90 -4.81 16.96
N GLY A 447 -17.71 -4.52 15.95
CA GLY A 447 -19.02 -3.90 16.11
C GLY A 447 -20.01 -4.80 16.83
N TRP A 448 -20.12 -6.06 16.42
CA TRP A 448 -21.17 -6.97 16.88
C TRP A 448 -20.68 -8.06 17.83
N VAL A 449 -19.50 -8.65 17.57
CA VAL A 449 -19.03 -9.81 18.37
C VAL A 449 -18.33 -9.37 19.65
N TYR A 450 -17.39 -8.42 19.56
CA TYR A 450 -16.76 -7.82 20.74
C TYR A 450 -17.68 -6.82 21.45
N GLY A 451 -18.50 -6.12 20.67
CA GLY A 451 -19.40 -5.06 21.11
C GLY A 451 -18.78 -3.68 20.93
N ALA A 452 -19.41 -2.85 20.09
CA ALA A 452 -18.96 -1.50 19.81
C ALA A 452 -18.91 -0.61 21.07
N ASP A 453 -19.83 -0.79 22.01
CA ASP A 453 -19.85 -0.07 23.29
C ASP A 453 -18.60 -0.34 24.14
N ARG A 454 -18.23 -1.61 24.28
CA ARG A 454 -17.02 -2.01 25.02
C ARG A 454 -15.77 -1.46 24.35
N PHE A 455 -15.70 -1.52 23.02
CA PHE A 455 -14.55 -0.97 22.30
C PHE A 455 -14.46 0.55 22.44
N TYR A 456 -15.61 1.23 22.44
CA TYR A 456 -15.70 2.68 22.65
C TYR A 456 -15.24 3.10 24.05
N GLU A 457 -15.64 2.34 25.09
CA GLU A 457 -15.16 2.50 26.47
C GLU A 457 -13.65 2.27 26.59
N ASN A 458 -13.10 1.25 25.91
CA ASN A 458 -11.65 1.03 25.89
C ASN A 458 -10.89 2.21 25.27
N ILE A 459 -11.46 2.84 24.22
CA ILE A 459 -10.85 4.02 23.61
C ILE A 459 -10.92 5.20 24.58
N GLU A 460 -12.05 5.41 25.26
CA GLU A 460 -12.20 6.43 26.29
C GLU A 460 -11.19 6.26 27.43
N ASP A 461 -10.94 5.03 27.90
CA ASP A 461 -9.94 4.72 28.92
C ASP A 461 -8.50 5.06 28.45
N MET A 462 -8.19 4.83 27.18
CA MET A 462 -6.88 5.18 26.61
C MET A 462 -6.67 6.70 26.45
N ILE A 463 -7.65 7.41 25.88
CA ILE A 463 -7.46 8.82 25.50
C ILE A 463 -7.96 9.83 26.55
N GLY A 464 -8.74 9.37 27.53
CA GLY A 464 -9.32 10.17 28.62
C GLY A 464 -10.55 11.00 28.22
N TYR A 465 -11.09 10.81 27.02
CA TYR A 465 -12.32 11.47 26.56
C TYR A 465 -13.09 10.59 25.58
N LYS A 466 -14.40 10.79 25.47
CA LYS A 466 -15.25 10.07 24.52
C LYS A 466 -15.00 10.58 23.09
N PRO A 467 -14.69 9.70 22.11
CA PRO A 467 -14.63 10.06 20.70
C PRO A 467 -15.96 10.63 20.18
N TRP A 468 -16.03 10.96 18.89
CA TRP A 468 -17.31 11.37 18.31
C TRP A 468 -18.18 10.14 18.01
N PRO A 469 -19.49 10.13 18.40
CA PRO A 469 -20.35 8.95 18.25
C PRO A 469 -20.51 8.43 16.81
N MET A 470 -20.25 9.27 15.80
CA MET A 470 -20.25 8.84 14.40
C MET A 470 -19.35 7.62 14.17
N MET A 471 -18.18 7.55 14.83
CA MET A 471 -17.25 6.42 14.69
C MET A 471 -17.90 5.10 15.10
N LYS A 472 -18.66 5.12 16.20
CA LYS A 472 -19.38 3.94 16.70
C LYS A 472 -20.43 3.46 15.69
N TYR A 473 -21.25 4.37 15.16
CA TYR A 473 -22.28 4.02 14.17
C TYR A 473 -21.67 3.59 12.83
N CYS A 474 -20.52 4.15 12.45
CA CYS A 474 -19.77 3.71 11.29
C CYS A 474 -19.35 2.25 11.42
N TRP A 475 -18.77 1.84 12.56
CA TRP A 475 -18.35 0.45 12.77
C TRP A 475 -19.52 -0.54 12.83
N LEU A 476 -20.66 -0.13 13.39
CA LEU A 476 -21.83 -1.00 13.54
C LEU A 476 -22.60 -1.22 12.24
N TYR A 477 -22.85 -0.16 11.47
CA TYR A 477 -23.78 -0.18 10.36
C TYR A 477 -23.17 0.30 9.05
N VAL A 478 -22.60 1.52 9.03
CA VAL A 478 -22.25 2.16 7.74
C VAL A 478 -21.14 1.41 7.03
N THR A 479 -20.01 1.19 7.70
CA THR A 479 -18.85 0.52 7.12
C THR A 479 -19.17 -0.91 6.66
N PRO A 480 -19.76 -1.81 7.49
CA PRO A 480 -20.09 -3.16 7.02
C PRO A 480 -21.09 -3.15 5.86
N SER A 481 -22.13 -2.31 5.90
CA SER A 481 -23.10 -2.23 4.80
C SER A 481 -22.49 -1.75 3.49
N VAL A 482 -21.66 -0.70 3.55
CA VAL A 482 -20.98 -0.14 2.38
C VAL A 482 -19.95 -1.11 1.81
N CYS A 483 -19.16 -1.79 2.66
CA CYS A 483 -18.19 -2.80 2.24
C CYS A 483 -18.86 -4.03 1.64
N ILE A 484 -19.97 -4.51 2.21
CA ILE A 484 -20.73 -5.64 1.66
C ILE A 484 -21.34 -5.26 0.31
N GLY A 485 -21.97 -4.08 0.21
CA GLY A 485 -22.57 -3.61 -1.04
C GLY A 485 -21.53 -3.48 -2.17
N THR A 486 -20.37 -2.89 -1.87
CA THR A 486 -19.27 -2.77 -2.83
C THR A 486 -18.64 -4.12 -3.17
N PHE A 487 -18.49 -5.01 -2.20
CA PHE A 487 -17.98 -6.37 -2.42
C PHE A 487 -18.90 -7.19 -3.34
N ILE A 488 -20.21 -7.22 -3.08
CA ILE A 488 -21.19 -7.91 -3.92
C ILE A 488 -21.18 -7.33 -5.32
N PHE A 489 -21.16 -6.00 -5.46
CA PHE A 489 -21.12 -5.36 -6.77
C PHE A 489 -19.83 -5.68 -7.54
N SER A 490 -18.68 -5.76 -6.85
CA SER A 490 -17.40 -6.17 -7.43
C SER A 490 -17.45 -7.60 -7.98
N LEU A 491 -18.07 -8.52 -7.23
CA LEU A 491 -18.28 -9.91 -7.70
C LEU A 491 -19.19 -9.97 -8.92
N VAL A 492 -20.27 -9.19 -8.94
CA VAL A 492 -21.25 -9.19 -10.05
C VAL A 492 -20.68 -8.56 -11.33
N LYS A 493 -19.94 -7.45 -11.22
CA LYS A 493 -19.36 -6.70 -12.36
C LYS A 493 -17.88 -7.05 -12.59
N SER A 494 -17.42 -8.22 -12.16
CA SER A 494 -16.04 -8.69 -12.35
C SER A 494 -15.69 -8.76 -13.83
N SER A 495 -15.00 -7.74 -14.32
CA SER A 495 -14.49 -7.71 -15.70
C SER A 495 -13.19 -8.50 -15.78
N PRO A 496 -12.95 -9.29 -16.84
CA PRO A 496 -11.72 -10.04 -16.98
C PRO A 496 -10.53 -9.09 -17.02
N LEU A 497 -9.46 -9.42 -16.30
CA LEU A 497 -8.19 -8.69 -16.33
C LEU A 497 -7.68 -8.64 -17.79
N LYS A 498 -7.37 -7.45 -18.29
CA LYS A 498 -6.80 -7.24 -19.63
C LYS A 498 -5.49 -6.48 -19.50
N PHE A 499 -4.44 -6.96 -20.16
CA PHE A 499 -3.19 -6.23 -20.26
C PHE A 499 -3.20 -5.36 -21.52
N ASN A 500 -3.05 -4.05 -21.34
CA ASN A 500 -3.00 -3.04 -22.41
C ASN A 500 -4.16 -3.13 -23.44
N ASN A 501 -5.35 -3.56 -23.00
CA ASN A 501 -6.55 -3.82 -23.81
C ASN A 501 -6.40 -4.84 -24.96
N THR A 502 -5.20 -5.34 -25.26
CA THR A 502 -4.91 -6.26 -26.37
C THR A 502 -4.68 -7.70 -25.92
N TYR A 503 -4.08 -7.91 -24.74
CA TYR A 503 -3.77 -9.24 -24.24
C TYR A 503 -4.84 -9.71 -23.25
N MET A 504 -5.48 -10.83 -23.59
CA MET A 504 -6.42 -11.52 -22.71
C MET A 504 -5.71 -12.64 -21.95
N TYR A 505 -5.88 -12.65 -20.64
CA TYR A 505 -5.32 -13.71 -19.81
C TYR A 505 -6.04 -15.05 -20.10
N PRO A 506 -5.30 -16.17 -20.06
CA PRO A 506 -5.87 -17.50 -20.23
C PRO A 506 -6.73 -17.87 -19.03
N TRP A 507 -7.69 -18.78 -19.24
CA TRP A 507 -8.67 -19.16 -18.20
C TRP A 507 -8.03 -19.68 -16.89
N TRP A 508 -6.92 -20.40 -17.01
CA TRP A 508 -6.19 -20.92 -15.84
C TRP A 508 -5.55 -19.80 -15.01
N ALA A 509 -5.21 -18.65 -15.62
CA ALA A 509 -4.66 -17.51 -14.89
C ALA A 509 -5.73 -16.85 -14.00
N TYR A 510 -6.98 -16.79 -14.45
CA TYR A 510 -8.09 -16.38 -13.59
C TYR A 510 -8.31 -17.37 -12.44
N GLY A 511 -8.24 -18.68 -12.73
CA GLY A 511 -8.29 -19.72 -11.71
C GLY A 511 -7.17 -19.58 -10.66
N LEU A 512 -5.95 -19.27 -11.10
CA LEU A 512 -4.82 -18.98 -10.24
C LEU A 512 -5.05 -17.72 -9.38
N GLY A 513 -5.57 -16.64 -9.97
CA GLY A 513 -5.92 -15.42 -9.24
C GLY A 513 -6.93 -15.66 -8.12
N TRP A 514 -8.01 -16.39 -8.41
CA TRP A 514 -8.99 -16.77 -7.40
C TRP A 514 -8.44 -17.73 -6.34
N PHE A 515 -7.56 -18.65 -6.72
CA PHE A 515 -6.86 -19.52 -5.78
C PHE A 515 -5.98 -18.72 -4.80
N LEU A 516 -5.23 -17.73 -5.31
CA LEU A 516 -4.40 -16.84 -4.48
C LEU A 516 -5.25 -15.95 -3.56
N ALA A 517 -6.40 -15.45 -4.03
CA ALA A 517 -7.32 -14.73 -3.18
C ALA A 517 -7.88 -15.65 -2.08
N ALA A 518 -8.33 -16.85 -2.45
CA ALA A 518 -8.87 -17.83 -1.52
C ALA A 518 -7.84 -18.35 -0.51
N SER A 519 -6.56 -18.47 -0.87
CA SER A 519 -5.51 -18.94 0.04
C SER A 519 -5.37 -18.05 1.28
N SER A 520 -5.53 -16.74 1.10
CA SER A 520 -5.53 -15.79 2.22
C SER A 520 -6.89 -15.75 2.94
N LEU A 521 -8.01 -15.64 2.21
CA LEU A 521 -9.33 -15.46 2.80
C LEU A 521 -9.85 -16.70 3.53
N SER A 522 -9.52 -17.90 3.05
CA SER A 522 -9.96 -19.17 3.64
C SER A 522 -9.42 -19.39 5.06
N LEU A 523 -8.34 -18.71 5.46
CA LEU A 523 -7.81 -18.78 6.83
C LEU A 523 -8.79 -18.27 7.88
N ILE A 524 -9.71 -17.38 7.51
CA ILE A 524 -10.74 -16.85 8.41
C ILE A 524 -11.72 -17.97 8.80
N PRO A 525 -12.48 -18.60 7.87
CA PRO A 525 -13.40 -19.66 8.21
C PRO A 525 -12.69 -20.93 8.71
N ILE A 526 -11.51 -21.28 8.18
CA ILE A 526 -10.76 -22.47 8.66
C ILE A 526 -10.40 -22.32 10.13
N ASN A 527 -9.88 -21.15 10.55
CA ASN A 527 -9.54 -20.94 11.96
C ASN A 527 -10.80 -20.85 12.83
N MET A 528 -11.87 -20.23 12.35
CA MET A 528 -13.16 -20.19 13.02
C MET A 528 -13.68 -21.61 13.31
N ILE A 529 -13.70 -22.49 12.30
CA ILE A 529 -14.13 -23.90 12.44
C ILE A 529 -13.18 -24.67 13.36
N TYR A 530 -11.87 -24.48 13.22
CA TYR A 530 -10.86 -25.14 14.05
C TYR A 530 -11.03 -24.78 15.55
N LYS A 531 -11.24 -23.50 15.86
CA LYS A 531 -11.48 -23.02 17.23
C LYS A 531 -12.82 -23.48 17.80
N LEU A 532 -13.86 -23.55 16.97
CA LEU A 532 -15.15 -24.12 17.38
C LEU A 532 -15.04 -25.62 17.67
N TYR A 533 -14.29 -26.37 16.86
CA TYR A 533 -14.06 -27.80 17.06
C TYR A 533 -13.22 -28.10 18.31
N MET A 534 -12.19 -27.29 18.58
CA MET A 534 -11.34 -27.43 19.77
C MET A 534 -11.97 -26.85 21.05
N GLY A 535 -12.96 -25.96 20.90
CA GLY A 535 -13.72 -25.40 22.01
C GLY A 535 -14.57 -26.47 22.69
N LYS A 536 -14.20 -26.84 23.91
CA LYS A 536 -15.04 -27.74 24.74
C LYS A 536 -16.26 -26.97 25.24
N GLY A 537 -17.36 -27.02 24.48
CA GLY A 537 -18.67 -26.45 24.84
C GLY A 537 -19.75 -26.78 23.80
N THR A 538 -21.02 -26.75 24.20
CA THR A 538 -22.17 -26.87 23.28
C THR A 538 -22.25 -25.62 22.38
N PHE A 539 -22.74 -25.80 21.15
CA PHE A 539 -22.78 -24.80 20.06
C PHE A 539 -23.37 -23.41 20.41
N TRP A 540 -24.05 -23.29 21.55
CA TRP A 540 -24.85 -22.13 21.97
C TRP A 540 -24.41 -21.49 23.30
N GLU A 541 -23.41 -22.05 23.98
CA GLU A 541 -22.84 -21.35 25.15
C GLU A 541 -21.85 -20.28 24.66
N PRO A 542 -21.97 -19.02 25.13
CA PRO A 542 -20.94 -18.02 24.89
C PRO A 542 -19.62 -18.59 25.40
N GLN A 543 -18.64 -18.75 24.51
CA GLN A 543 -17.29 -19.15 24.88
C GLN A 543 -16.74 -18.10 25.87
N ARG A 544 -16.94 -18.34 27.16
CA ARG A 544 -16.15 -17.68 28.20
C ARG A 544 -14.71 -18.06 27.88
N PRO A 545 -13.77 -17.09 27.87
CA PRO A 545 -12.37 -17.38 27.59
C PRO A 545 -11.93 -18.53 28.50
N SER A 546 -11.55 -19.65 27.88
CA SER A 546 -11.08 -20.83 28.58
C SER A 546 -9.91 -20.42 29.46
N ALA A 547 -10.11 -20.46 30.77
CA ALA A 547 -9.19 -20.04 31.83
C ALA A 547 -7.91 -20.91 31.95
N HIS A 548 -7.52 -21.59 30.88
CA HIS A 548 -6.32 -22.42 30.83
C HIS A 548 -5.47 -22.07 29.62
N HIS A 549 -4.85 -20.89 29.68
CA HIS A 549 -3.41 -20.69 29.52
C HIS A 549 -3.13 -19.18 29.56
N TYR A 550 -2.22 -18.79 30.46
CA TYR A 550 -1.84 -17.42 30.86
C TYR A 550 -2.81 -16.74 31.83
N THR A 551 -2.47 -16.85 33.11
CA THR A 551 -2.93 -16.03 34.21
C THR A 551 -2.88 -14.53 33.86
N LEU A 552 -4.04 -13.93 33.70
CA LEU A 552 -4.25 -12.49 33.89
C LEU A 552 -4.18 -12.23 35.40
N SER A 553 -2.97 -12.10 35.93
CA SER A 553 -2.71 -11.64 37.29
C SER A 553 -1.46 -10.77 37.29
N SER A 554 -1.56 -9.52 36.81
CA SER A 554 -0.54 -8.47 37.09
C SER A 554 -0.90 -7.04 36.64
N CYS A 555 -2.16 -6.68 36.35
CA CYS A 555 -2.47 -5.31 35.89
C CYS A 555 -3.58 -4.57 36.62
N THR A 556 -4.07 -5.04 37.78
CA THR A 556 -5.10 -4.34 38.57
C THR A 556 -4.67 -3.89 39.96
N ASP A 557 -3.38 -3.98 40.30
CA ASP A 557 -2.85 -3.37 41.53
C ASP A 557 -1.81 -2.30 41.17
N ARG A 558 -2.30 -1.11 40.82
CA ARG A 558 -1.55 0.13 41.07
C ARG A 558 -2.36 0.92 42.10
N GLU A 559 -1.80 0.94 43.29
CA GLU A 559 -2.26 1.62 44.49
C GLU A 559 -2.86 2.99 44.17
N LYS A 560 -4.14 3.15 44.53
CA LYS A 560 -4.64 4.45 44.98
C LYS A 560 -3.89 4.75 46.27
N THR A 561 -2.92 5.66 46.23
CA THR A 561 -2.47 6.38 47.42
C THR A 561 -3.67 7.13 47.99
N PRO A 562 -4.11 6.86 49.24
CA PRO A 562 -5.03 7.75 49.90
C PRO A 562 -4.25 8.96 50.40
N ASP A 563 -4.68 10.14 49.97
CA ASP A 563 -4.55 11.34 50.79
C ASP A 563 -5.08 11.05 52.20
N ASN A 564 -4.30 11.37 53.22
CA ASN A 564 -4.76 12.05 54.45
C ASN A 564 -3.58 12.28 55.42
N LEU A 565 -3.45 13.56 55.80
CA LEU A 565 -3.02 14.15 57.08
C LEU A 565 -1.99 13.43 57.95
#